data_AF-A0AAD6ZK36-F1
#
_entry.id   AF-A0AAD6ZK36-F1
#
_cell.length_a   1.000
_cell.length_b   1.000
_cell.length_c   1.000
_cell.angle_alpha   90.00
_cell.angle_beta   90.00
_cell.angle_gamma   90.00
#
_symmetry.space_group_name_H-M   'P 1'
#
loop_
_entity.id
_entity.type
_entity.pdbx_description
1 polymer ?
#
loop_
_entity_poly.entity_id
_entity_poly.type
_entity_poly.pdbx_seq_one_letter_code
_entity_poly.pdbx_strand_id
1 'polypeptide(L)'
;MSDELIRFARLGNTNYAEWAMRAEAALVRKGLWGVVEVLVSKKKTDGAEKTAEEMKKERDDLIARRDVGKMAEARAELILRVDD
;
A
#
# COMPACT_ATOMS: atom_id res chain seq x y z
N MET A 1 -19.93 6.20 -15.26
CA MET A 1 -20.00 6.97 -13.99
C MET A 1 -18.64 7.58 -13.79
N SER A 2 -18.58 8.91 -13.70
CA SER A 2 -17.35 9.65 -13.43
C SER A 2 -16.80 9.14 -12.11
N ASP A 3 -15.58 8.60 -12.12
CA ASP A 3 -14.83 8.29 -10.90
C ASP A 3 -14.49 9.65 -10.28
N GLU A 4 -15.40 10.18 -9.46
CA GLU A 4 -15.16 11.40 -8.69
C GLU A 4 -14.02 11.05 -7.72
N LEU A 5 -12.80 11.38 -8.13
CA LEU A 5 -11.60 11.12 -7.36
C LEU A 5 -11.78 11.82 -6.01
N ILE A 6 -12.07 11.05 -4.97
CA ILE A 6 -12.09 11.57 -3.60
C ILE A 6 -10.68 12.06 -3.31
N ARG A 7 -10.53 13.39 -3.35
CA ARG A 7 -9.28 14.03 -2.98
C ARG A 7 -9.16 14.11 -1.46
N PHE A 8 -7.94 14.20 -0.99
CA PHE A 8 -7.61 14.36 0.42
C PHE A 8 -6.53 15.42 0.59
N ALA A 9 -6.62 16.11 1.72
CA ALA A 9 -5.69 17.19 2.06
C ALA A 9 -4.25 16.69 1.95
N ARG A 10 -3.33 17.58 1.57
CA ARG A 10 -1.90 17.29 1.54
C ARG A 10 -1.41 16.81 2.90
N LEU A 11 -0.44 15.88 2.88
CA LEU A 11 0.16 15.38 4.11
C LEU A 11 0.82 16.53 4.89
N GLY A 12 0.47 16.65 6.15
CA GLY A 12 1.01 17.59 7.11
C GLY A 12 1.16 16.95 8.49
N ASN A 13 1.74 17.70 9.42
CA ASN A 13 2.12 17.18 10.74
C ASN A 13 0.91 16.78 11.61
N THR A 14 -0.28 17.30 11.32
CA THR A 14 -1.49 17.09 12.15
C THR A 14 -2.51 16.12 11.56
N ASN A 15 -2.37 15.74 10.28
CA ASN A 15 -3.36 14.94 9.56
C ASN A 15 -2.85 13.56 9.11
N TYR A 16 -1.66 13.14 9.55
CA TYR A 16 -1.02 11.89 9.11
C TYR A 16 -1.95 10.67 9.22
N ALA A 17 -2.64 10.50 10.36
CA ALA A 17 -3.49 9.33 10.57
C ALA A 17 -4.63 9.23 9.52
N GLU A 18 -5.32 10.34 9.28
CA GLU A 18 -6.39 10.38 8.27
C GLU A 18 -5.82 10.23 6.85
N TRP A 19 -4.72 10.93 6.56
CA TRP A 19 -4.03 10.88 5.28
C TRP A 19 -3.61 9.45 4.93
N ALA A 20 -2.98 8.75 5.87
CA ALA A 20 -2.50 7.39 5.70
C ALA A 20 -3.65 6.41 5.39
N MET A 21 -4.75 6.49 6.14
CA MET A 21 -5.94 5.64 5.88
C MET A 21 -6.53 5.88 4.49
N ARG A 22 -6.60 7.15 4.04
CA ARG A 22 -7.13 7.48 2.71
C ARG A 22 -6.18 7.06 1.58
N ALA A 23 -4.87 7.24 1.78
CA ALA A 23 -3.84 6.78 0.84
C ALA A 23 -3.83 5.26 0.70
N GLU A 24 -3.89 4.52 1.82
CA GLU A 24 -4.02 3.07 1.83
C GLU A 24 -5.27 2.62 1.08
N ALA A 25 -6.45 3.16 1.42
CA ALA A 25 -7.70 2.80 0.77
C ALA A 25 -7.67 3.04 -0.75
N ALA A 26 -7.06 4.15 -1.20
CA ALA A 26 -6.91 4.45 -2.61
C ALA A 26 -6.02 3.42 -3.33
N LEU A 27 -4.87 3.08 -2.74
CA LEU A 27 -3.91 2.15 -3.33
C LEU A 27 -4.38 0.70 -3.27
N VAL A 28 -5.10 0.29 -2.22
CA VAL A 28 -5.70 -1.05 -2.09
C VAL A 28 -6.71 -1.28 -3.21
N ARG A 29 -7.59 -0.30 -3.50
CA ARG A 29 -8.58 -0.41 -4.60
C ARG A 29 -7.94 -0.59 -5.97
N LYS A 30 -6.71 -0.13 -6.17
CA LYS A 30 -5.94 -0.28 -7.42
C LYS A 30 -4.96 -1.44 -7.41
N GLY A 31 -4.88 -2.22 -6.32
CA GLY A 31 -3.91 -3.30 -6.18
C GLY A 31 -2.45 -2.83 -6.06
N LEU A 32 -2.23 -1.56 -5.71
CA LEU A 32 -0.91 -0.92 -5.64
C LEU A 32 -0.33 -0.92 -4.22
N TRP A 33 -1.14 -1.17 -3.19
CA TRP A 33 -0.71 -1.08 -1.79
C TRP A 33 0.44 -2.04 -1.44
N GLY A 34 0.38 -3.29 -1.91
CA GLY A 34 1.43 -4.29 -1.66
C GLY A 34 2.80 -3.95 -2.27
N VAL A 35 2.85 -2.95 -3.16
CA VAL A 35 4.09 -2.42 -3.72
C VAL A 35 4.67 -1.32 -2.82
N VAL A 36 3.82 -0.57 -2.11
CA VAL A 36 4.20 0.50 -1.18
C VAL A 36 4.58 -0.06 0.18
N GLU A 37 3.79 -0.98 0.72
CA GLU A 37 4.03 -1.61 2.02
C GLU A 37 4.12 -3.14 1.89
N VAL A 38 5.15 -3.73 2.50
CA VAL A 38 5.34 -5.19 2.50
C VAL A 38 4.66 -5.78 3.71
N LEU A 39 3.42 -6.22 3.52
CA LEU A 39 2.65 -6.91 4.54
C LEU A 39 2.83 -8.41 4.40
N VAL A 40 3.24 -9.06 5.49
CA VAL A 40 3.36 -10.52 5.58
C VAL A 40 2.41 -11.02 6.64
N SER A 41 1.54 -11.96 6.28
CA SER A 41 0.64 -12.59 7.25
C SER A 41 1.46 -13.44 8.22
N LYS A 42 1.16 -13.34 9.53
CA LYS A 42 1.71 -14.23 10.56
C LYS A 42 1.17 -15.66 10.45
N LYS A 43 0.07 -15.86 9.72
CA LYS A 43 -0.58 -17.16 9.55
C LYS A 43 -0.44 -17.67 8.12
N LYS A 44 -0.31 -18.98 8.00
CA LYS A 44 -0.44 -19.77 6.77
C LYS A 44 -1.91 -19.84 6.35
N THR A 45 -2.16 -20.36 5.15
CA THR A 45 -3.52 -20.52 4.58
C THR A 45 -4.37 -21.51 5.37
N ASP A 46 -3.76 -22.47 6.06
CA ASP A 46 -4.41 -23.42 6.97
C ASP A 46 -4.64 -22.86 8.39
N GLY A 47 -4.22 -21.63 8.65
CA GLY A 47 -4.35 -20.95 9.94
C GLY A 47 -3.19 -21.20 10.92
N ALA A 48 -2.22 -22.05 10.59
CA ALA A 48 -1.03 -22.26 11.42
C ALA A 48 -0.12 -21.02 11.42
N GLU A 49 0.66 -20.83 12.49
CA GLU A 49 1.63 -19.73 12.55
C GLU A 49 2.82 -19.97 11.62
N LYS A 50 3.33 -18.90 11.02
CA LYS A 50 4.57 -18.91 10.24
C LYS A 50 5.78 -18.77 11.16
N THR A 51 6.87 -19.45 10.83
CA THR A 51 8.16 -19.22 11.47
C THR A 51 8.74 -17.86 11.06
N ALA A 52 9.73 -17.39 11.80
CA ALA A 52 10.45 -16.16 11.46
C ALA A 52 11.12 -16.26 10.08
N GLU A 53 11.67 -17.42 9.73
CA GLU A 53 12.29 -17.70 8.44
C GLU A 53 11.28 -17.68 7.29
N GLU A 54 10.09 -18.25 7.49
CA GLU A 54 9.01 -18.22 6.50
C GLU A 54 8.53 -16.78 6.25
N MET A 55 8.33 -16.00 7.32
CA MET A 55 7.96 -14.59 7.20
C MET A 55 9.05 -13.76 6.52
N LYS A 56 10.33 -14.02 6.84
CA LYS A 56 11.45 -13.32 6.22
C LYS A 56 11.54 -13.63 4.72
N LYS A 57 11.44 -14.91 4.34
CA LYS A 57 11.47 -15.32 2.94
C LYS A 57 10.35 -14.68 2.14
N GLU A 58 9.12 -14.69 2.67
CA GLU A 58 7.98 -14.05 2.00
C GLU A 58 8.16 -12.54 1.86
N ARG A 59 8.69 -11.88 2.91
CA ARG A 59 9.05 -10.46 2.82
C ARG A 59 10.06 -10.22 1.71
N ASP A 60 11.14 -10.98 1.67
CA ASP A 60 12.23 -10.81 0.70
C ASP A 60 11.71 -11.07 -0.74
N ASP A 61 10.85 -12.08 -0.93
CA ASP A 61 10.20 -12.36 -2.21
C ASP A 61 9.27 -11.21 -2.65
N LEU A 62 8.51 -10.62 -1.72
CA LEU A 62 7.65 -9.46 -2.01
C LEU A 62 8.47 -8.20 -2.33
N ILE A 63 9.59 -7.98 -1.63
CA ILE A 63 10.52 -6.89 -1.94
C ILE A 63 11.12 -7.08 -3.32
N ALA A 64 11.57 -8.29 -3.65
CA ALA A 64 12.16 -8.60 -4.96
C ALA A 64 11.16 -8.43 -6.12
N ARG A 65 9.86 -8.61 -5.86
CA ARG A 65 8.78 -8.39 -6.83
C ARG A 65 8.36 -6.93 -6.97
N ARG A 66 8.94 -6.00 -6.21
CA ARG A 66 8.65 -4.57 -6.37
C ARG A 66 9.14 -4.09 -7.72
N ASP A 67 8.18 -3.83 -8.59
CA ASP A 67 8.43 -3.22 -9.89
C ASP A 67 8.51 -1.70 -9.77
N VAL A 68 9.55 -1.11 -10.35
CA VAL A 68 9.79 0.35 -10.33
C VAL A 68 8.65 1.10 -11.03
N GLY A 69 8.09 0.53 -12.10
CA GLY A 69 6.92 1.07 -12.79
C GLY A 69 5.69 1.10 -11.89
N LYS A 70 5.39 0.01 -11.18
CA LYS A 70 4.29 -0.05 -10.21
C LYS A 70 4.45 0.91 -9.03
N MET A 71 5.69 1.15 -8.58
CA MET A 71 5.97 2.19 -7.59
C MET A 71 5.70 3.60 -8.13
N ALA A 72 6.05 3.87 -9.39
CA ALA A 72 5.75 5.14 -10.03
C ALA A 72 4.23 5.33 -10.22
N GLU A 73 3.50 4.27 -10.60
CA GLU A 73 2.03 4.27 -10.66
C GLU A 73 1.41 4.58 -9.29
N ALA A 74 1.86 3.93 -8.22
CA ALA A 74 1.37 4.18 -6.86
C ALA A 74 1.61 5.64 -6.43
N ARG A 75 2.79 6.20 -6.77
CA ARG A 75 3.09 7.62 -6.51
C ARG A 75 2.21 8.55 -7.31
N ALA A 76 2.02 8.29 -8.60
CA ALA A 76 1.15 9.10 -9.47
C ALA A 76 -0.30 9.08 -8.96
N GLU A 77 -0.79 7.91 -8.54
CA GLU A 77 -2.15 7.75 -8.03
C GLU A 77 -2.41 8.53 -6.75
N LEU A 78 -1.40 8.61 -5.87
CA LEU A 78 -1.44 9.47 -4.68
C LEU A 78 -1.44 10.94 -5.06
N ILE A 79 -0.56 11.37 -5.98
CA ILE A 79 -0.49 12.77 -6.43
C ILE A 79 -1.83 13.23 -7.01
N LEU A 80 -2.50 12.41 -7.82
CA LEU A 80 -3.80 12.73 -8.42
C LEU A 80 -4.94 12.90 -7.41
N ARG A 81 -4.77 12.42 -6.17
CA ARG A 81 -5.77 12.49 -5.09
C ARG A 81 -5.40 13.44 -3.97
N VAL A 82 -4.22 14.05 -4.02
CA VAL A 82 -3.87 15.09 -3.07
C VAL A 82 -4.47 16.42 -3.56
N ASP A 83 -5.08 17.16 -2.64
CA ASP A 83 -5.51 18.54 -2.91
C ASP A 83 -4.28 19.43 -3.20
N ASP A 84 -4.45 20.42 -4.08
CA ASP A 84 -3.40 21.39 -4.43
C ASP A 84 -3.00 22.29 -3.24
#